data_AF-A0A4V3CCW3-F1
#
_entry.id   AF-A0A4V3CCW3-F1
#
_cell.length_a   1.000
_cell.length_b   1.000
_cell.length_c   1.000
_cell.angle_alpha   90.00
_cell.angle_beta   90.00
_cell.angle_gamma   90.00
#
_symmetry.space_group_name_H-M   'P 1'
#
loop_
_entity.id
_entity.type
_entity.pdbx_description
1 polymer ?
#
loop_
_entity_poly.entity_id
_entity_poly.type
_entity_poly.pdbx_seq_one_letter_code
_entity_poly.pdbx_strand_id
1 'polypeptide(L)'
;DGVGVFVADAGYWTAANGTTGVGAEVLIATKRPSWRKADKPDDDKLAVLVKVNRGELSQRKAGEILGVSYTWVRDMTKRYFGQDGQRITRSAEPEPEEWIPVIERLARGEISKRAAKDELTVSDTRVNAMLAHVRGEATDPTIARKTMDNKLAEPGNAELYKKRSSTIEPVFGNIKHNLRFRRFARRSLPAVHSEWRLICTVHNLLKLQQAAQA
;
A
#
# COMPACT_ATOMS: atom_id res chain seq x y z
N ASP A 1 43.35 -14.95 -1.27
CA ASP A 1 42.57 -13.74 -0.97
C ASP A 1 41.33 -13.68 -1.83
N GLY A 2 40.21 -14.14 -1.27
CA GLY A 2 38.93 -14.19 -1.99
C GLY A 2 38.35 -12.80 -2.16
N VAL A 3 37.90 -12.47 -3.37
CA VAL A 3 37.09 -11.27 -3.62
C VAL A 3 35.87 -11.34 -2.70
N GLY A 4 35.80 -10.43 -1.72
CA GLY A 4 34.64 -10.30 -0.84
C GLY A 4 33.39 -10.00 -1.65
N VAL A 5 32.23 -10.48 -1.18
CA VAL A 5 30.94 -10.14 -1.80
C VAL A 5 30.62 -8.68 -1.47
N PHE A 6 30.56 -7.83 -2.49
CA PHE A 6 30.14 -6.43 -2.35
C PHE A 6 28.64 -6.30 -2.58
N VAL A 7 27.93 -5.73 -1.61
CA VAL A 7 26.50 -5.48 -1.73
C VAL A 7 26.28 -4.28 -2.67
N ALA A 8 25.67 -4.52 -3.83
CA ALA A 8 25.30 -3.50 -4.81
C ALA A 8 23.92 -2.89 -4.48
N ASP A 9 23.82 -2.24 -3.31
CA ASP A 9 22.59 -1.62 -2.81
C ASP A 9 22.85 -0.18 -2.33
N ALA A 10 21.86 0.70 -2.45
CA ALA A 10 21.89 2.07 -1.97
C ALA A 10 21.72 2.15 -0.44
N GLY A 11 22.05 1.08 0.30
CA GLY A 11 21.76 0.96 1.73
C GLY A 11 20.27 0.80 2.04
N TYR A 12 19.46 0.39 1.06
CA TYR A 12 18.04 0.10 1.27
C TYR A 12 17.89 -1.38 1.58
N TRP A 13 17.84 -1.75 2.86
CA TRP A 13 17.53 -3.12 3.23
C TRP A 13 16.11 -3.46 2.76
N THR A 14 15.99 -4.04 1.57
CA THR A 14 14.76 -4.71 1.15
C THR A 14 14.70 -6.05 1.86
N ALA A 15 13.51 -6.64 2.02
CA ALA A 15 13.40 -7.99 2.57
C ALA A 15 14.22 -9.02 1.77
N ALA A 16 14.53 -8.75 0.50
CA ALA A 16 15.39 -9.58 -0.34
C ALA A 16 16.91 -9.34 -0.14
N ASN A 17 17.32 -8.16 0.33
CA ASN A 17 18.73 -7.77 0.47
C ASN A 17 19.22 -7.69 1.94
N GLY A 18 18.32 -7.52 2.91
CA GLY A 18 18.65 -7.40 4.35
C GLY A 18 18.48 -8.66 5.18
N THR A 19 18.06 -9.76 4.56
CA THR A 19 17.80 -11.03 5.23
C THR A 19 18.86 -12.09 4.92
N THR A 20 19.96 -11.74 4.25
CA THR A 20 21.08 -12.67 4.05
C THR A 20 21.79 -12.93 5.38
N GLY A 21 21.22 -13.84 6.18
CA GLY A 21 21.84 -14.50 7.34
C GLY A 21 21.90 -13.72 8.65
N VAL A 22 21.45 -12.46 8.72
CA VAL A 22 21.71 -11.60 9.89
C VAL A 22 20.60 -11.60 10.95
N GLY A 23 19.50 -12.36 10.77
CA GLY A 23 18.37 -12.34 11.72
C GLY A 23 17.76 -10.95 11.94
N ALA A 24 18.00 -10.01 11.02
CA ALA A 24 17.60 -8.62 11.17
C ALA A 24 16.11 -8.44 10.85
N GLU A 25 15.38 -7.81 11.76
CA GLU A 25 13.98 -7.50 11.56
C GLU A 25 13.82 -6.24 10.69
N VAL A 26 13.08 -6.37 9.59
CA VAL A 26 12.91 -5.29 8.61
C VAL A 26 11.76 -4.37 9.02
N LEU A 27 12.07 -3.09 9.25
CA LEU A 27 11.10 -2.01 9.48
C LEU A 27 10.96 -1.15 8.22
N ILE A 28 10.05 -1.53 7.31
CA ILE A 28 9.72 -0.78 6.10
C ILE A 28 8.25 -0.37 6.14
N ALA A 29 7.97 0.94 6.26
CA ALA A 29 6.61 1.42 6.11
C ALA A 29 6.08 1.13 4.69
N THR A 30 4.99 0.36 4.61
CA THR A 30 4.26 0.17 3.36
C THR A 30 3.63 1.49 2.93
N LYS A 31 3.56 1.74 1.62
CA LYS A 31 2.86 2.93 1.10
C LYS A 31 1.41 2.93 1.60
N ARG A 32 0.97 4.03 2.22
CA ARG A 32 -0.44 4.21 2.57
C ARG A 32 -1.26 4.14 1.27
N PRO A 33 -2.38 3.38 1.24
CA PRO A 33 -3.27 3.43 0.09
C PRO A 33 -3.71 4.88 -0.14
N SER A 34 -3.86 5.29 -1.40
CA SER A 34 -4.40 6.61 -1.74
C SER A 34 -5.87 6.77 -1.33
N TRP A 35 -6.53 5.67 -0.96
CA TRP A 35 -7.88 5.65 -0.42
C TRP A 35 -7.88 6.35 0.94
N ARG A 36 -8.37 7.60 0.97
CA ARG A 36 -8.82 8.20 2.22
C ARG A 36 -9.96 7.33 2.74
N LYS A 37 -9.91 6.93 4.01
CA LYS A 37 -11.14 6.60 4.75
C LYS A 37 -11.99 7.88 4.68
N ALA A 38 -12.92 7.95 3.73
CA ALA A 38 -13.96 8.97 3.83
C ALA A 38 -14.78 8.56 5.05
N ASP A 39 -14.88 9.44 6.05
CA ASP A 39 -15.67 9.14 7.24
C ASP A 39 -17.06 8.68 6.80
N LYS A 40 -17.49 7.54 7.37
CA LYS A 40 -18.85 7.04 7.16
C LYS A 40 -19.79 8.18 7.57
N PRO A 41 -20.78 8.57 6.73
CA PRO A 41 -21.79 9.51 7.17
C PRO A 41 -22.43 8.99 8.46
N ASP A 42 -22.59 9.88 9.44
CA ASP A 42 -23.34 9.60 10.66
C ASP A 42 -24.78 9.17 10.34
N ASP A 43 -25.47 8.62 11.35
CA ASP A 43 -26.82 8.07 11.18
C ASP A 43 -27.82 9.12 10.69
N ASP A 44 -27.64 10.39 11.08
CA ASP A 44 -28.45 11.53 10.64
C ASP A 44 -28.27 11.80 9.14
N LYS A 45 -27.03 11.81 8.64
CA LYS A 45 -26.75 11.92 7.21
C LYS A 45 -27.31 10.73 6.44
N LEU A 46 -27.19 9.51 6.98
CA LEU A 46 -27.76 8.32 6.33
C LEU A 46 -29.28 8.42 6.21
N ALA A 47 -29.99 8.87 7.24
CA ALA A 47 -31.44 9.07 7.21
C ALA A 47 -31.87 10.05 6.11
N VAL A 48 -31.12 11.14 5.91
CA VAL A 48 -31.37 12.09 4.83
C VAL A 48 -31.10 11.47 3.45
N LEU A 49 -30.01 10.70 3.29
CA LEU A 49 -29.69 10.02 2.04
C LEU A 49 -30.72 8.95 1.67
N VAL A 50 -31.35 8.28 2.64
CA VAL A 50 -32.47 7.33 2.40
C VAL A 50 -33.67 8.04 1.78
N LYS A 51 -34.04 9.22 2.30
CA LYS A 51 -35.14 10.03 1.73
C LYS A 51 -34.83 10.47 0.30
N VAL A 52 -33.57 10.82 0.02
CA VAL A 52 -33.12 11.14 -1.34
C VAL A 52 -33.24 9.92 -2.26
N ASN A 53 -32.82 8.75 -1.79
CA ASN A 53 -32.90 7.52 -2.58
C ASN A 53 -34.34 7.11 -2.91
N ARG A 54 -35.29 7.37 -2.02
CA ARG A 54 -36.72 7.10 -2.23
C ARG A 54 -37.42 8.13 -3.12
N GLY A 55 -36.71 9.17 -3.57
CA GLY A 55 -37.29 10.28 -4.32
C GLY A 55 -38.14 11.24 -3.48
N GLU A 56 -38.20 11.04 -2.16
CA GLU A 56 -38.95 11.88 -1.21
C GLU A 56 -38.26 13.23 -0.96
N LEU A 57 -36.96 13.34 -1.26
CA LEU A 57 -36.16 14.54 -1.05
C LEU A 57 -35.22 14.79 -2.24
N SER A 58 -35.15 16.03 -2.73
CA SER A 58 -34.23 16.36 -3.82
C SER A 58 -32.78 16.42 -3.32
N GLN A 59 -31.82 16.05 -4.17
CA GLN A 59 -30.38 16.09 -3.84
C GLN A 59 -29.91 17.50 -3.44
N ARG A 60 -30.48 18.55 -4.04
CA ARG A 60 -30.17 19.94 -3.69
C ARG A 60 -30.69 20.31 -2.31
N LYS A 61 -31.93 19.95 -1.98
CA LYS A 61 -32.52 20.24 -0.67
C LYS A 61 -31.84 19.45 0.45
N ALA A 62 -31.47 18.20 0.19
CA ALA A 62 -30.65 17.41 1.09
C ALA A 62 -29.26 18.03 1.33
N GLY A 63 -28.65 18.62 0.29
CA GLY A 63 -27.39 19.35 0.42
C GLY A 63 -27.50 20.54 1.37
N GLU A 64 -28.57 21.34 1.22
CA GLU A 64 -28.87 22.45 2.13
C GLU A 64 -29.07 21.97 3.59
N ILE A 65 -29.84 20.90 3.79
CA ILE A 65 -30.12 20.34 5.13
C ILE A 65 -28.84 19.85 5.82
N LEU A 66 -27.96 19.20 5.06
CA LEU A 66 -26.75 18.59 5.59
C LEU A 66 -25.54 19.56 5.62
N GLY A 67 -25.67 20.77 5.07
CA GLY A 67 -24.55 21.70 4.92
C GLY A 67 -23.46 21.20 3.97
N VAL A 68 -23.82 20.39 2.97
CA VAL A 68 -22.90 19.77 2.00
C VAL A 68 -23.33 20.05 0.56
N SER A 69 -22.45 19.85 -0.40
CA SER A 69 -22.80 20.05 -1.81
C SER A 69 -23.83 19.02 -2.30
N TYR A 70 -24.68 19.41 -3.25
CA TYR A 70 -25.61 18.47 -3.90
C TYR A 70 -24.86 17.32 -4.60
N THR A 71 -23.62 17.57 -5.06
CA THR A 71 -22.74 16.54 -5.63
C THR A 71 -22.29 15.53 -4.59
N TRP A 72 -21.98 15.97 -3.36
CA TRP A 72 -21.68 15.08 -2.25
C TRP A 72 -22.89 14.19 -1.95
N VAL A 73 -24.10 14.77 -1.89
CA VAL A 73 -25.34 14.01 -1.69
C VAL A 73 -25.54 12.99 -2.79
N ARG A 74 -25.44 13.39 -4.07
CA ARG A 74 -25.56 12.48 -5.22
C ARG A 74 -24.59 11.31 -5.13
N ASP A 75 -23.31 11.61 -4.87
CA ASP A 75 -22.26 10.60 -4.84
C ASP A 75 -22.41 9.68 -3.62
N MET A 76 -22.86 10.20 -2.48
CA MET A 76 -23.07 9.43 -1.25
C MET A 76 -24.36 8.59 -1.31
N THR A 77 -25.45 9.13 -1.85
CA THR A 77 -26.67 8.36 -2.14
C THR A 77 -26.36 7.24 -3.12
N LYS A 78 -25.62 7.52 -4.20
CA LYS A 78 -25.16 6.49 -5.16
C LYS A 78 -24.27 5.44 -4.50
N ARG A 79 -23.39 5.84 -3.58
CA ARG A 79 -22.45 4.95 -2.87
C ARG A 79 -23.12 4.01 -1.88
N TYR A 80 -24.14 4.48 -1.16
CA TYR A 80 -24.83 3.69 -0.14
C TYR A 80 -26.10 2.99 -0.65
N PHE A 81 -26.71 3.48 -1.74
CA PHE A 81 -28.02 2.98 -2.21
C PHE A 81 -28.10 2.63 -3.72
N GLY A 82 -27.12 3.00 -4.55
CA GLY A 82 -27.14 2.75 -6.00
C GLY A 82 -27.89 3.82 -6.81
N GLN A 83 -27.94 3.71 -8.15
CA GLN A 83 -28.71 4.63 -9.02
C GLN A 83 -30.04 4.05 -9.53
N ASP A 84 -30.21 2.72 -9.55
CA ASP A 84 -31.48 1.99 -9.83
C ASP A 84 -31.30 0.50 -9.42
N GLY A 85 -31.02 0.25 -8.13
CA GLY A 85 -30.56 -1.07 -7.66
C GLY A 85 -29.03 -1.17 -7.60
N GLN A 86 -28.57 -1.97 -6.64
CA GLN A 86 -27.33 -1.78 -5.87
C GLN A 86 -26.06 -1.47 -6.67
N ARG A 87 -25.39 -0.40 -6.23
CA ARG A 87 -23.92 -0.34 -6.29
C ARG A 87 -23.38 0.07 -4.92
N ILE A 88 -23.31 -0.89 -4.01
CA ILE A 88 -22.52 -0.75 -2.78
C ILE A 88 -21.05 -0.91 -3.21
N THR A 89 -20.39 0.13 -3.71
CA THR A 89 -18.92 0.09 -3.64
C THR A 89 -18.57 0.34 -2.19
N ARG A 90 -18.25 -0.75 -1.48
CA ARG A 90 -17.78 -0.74 -0.09
C ARG A 90 -16.90 0.50 0.15
N SER A 91 -17.26 1.31 1.13
CA SER A 91 -16.60 2.60 1.38
C SER A 91 -15.18 2.44 1.91
N ALA A 92 -14.88 1.25 2.43
CA ALA A 92 -13.57 0.79 2.85
C ALA A 92 -13.31 -0.60 2.26
N GLU A 93 -12.04 -0.90 2.01
CA GLU A 93 -11.57 -2.25 1.70
C GLU A 93 -11.88 -3.19 2.88
N PRO A 94 -12.31 -4.44 2.64
CA PRO A 94 -12.55 -5.38 3.73
C PRO A 94 -11.30 -5.58 4.58
N GLU A 95 -11.50 -5.65 5.90
CA GLU A 95 -10.42 -5.99 6.83
C GLU A 95 -10.01 -7.47 6.66
N PRO A 96 -8.76 -7.84 7.00
CA PRO A 96 -8.28 -9.24 6.91
C PRO A 96 -9.22 -10.26 7.54
N GLU A 97 -9.78 -9.95 8.71
CA GLU A 97 -10.77 -10.78 9.40
C GLU A 97 -12.06 -11.01 8.60
N GLU A 98 -12.43 -10.09 7.70
CA GLU A 98 -13.64 -10.21 6.87
C GLU A 98 -13.39 -11.00 5.59
N TRP A 99 -12.24 -10.81 4.93
CA TRP A 99 -12.00 -11.41 3.62
C TRP A 99 -11.30 -12.76 3.66
N ILE A 100 -10.46 -13.04 4.68
CA ILE A 100 -9.71 -14.31 4.76
C ILE A 100 -10.65 -15.52 4.68
N PRO A 101 -11.75 -15.60 5.47
CA PRO A 101 -12.64 -16.77 5.41
C PRO A 101 -13.29 -16.98 4.04
N VAL A 102 -13.65 -15.89 3.34
CA VAL A 102 -14.26 -15.95 2.00
C VAL A 102 -13.25 -16.46 0.98
N ILE A 103 -12.00 -15.98 1.06
CA ILE A 103 -10.95 -16.37 0.12
C ILE A 103 -10.44 -17.79 0.42
N GLU A 104 -10.49 -18.25 1.66
CA GLU A 104 -10.24 -19.66 1.99
C GLU A 104 -11.30 -20.59 1.39
N ARG A 105 -12.58 -20.22 1.43
CA ARG A 105 -13.66 -20.96 0.73
C ARG A 105 -13.41 -21.02 -0.78
N LEU A 106 -12.96 -19.91 -1.37
CA LEU A 106 -12.55 -19.87 -2.78
C LEU A 106 -11.35 -20.79 -3.04
N ALA A 107 -10.35 -20.79 -2.16
CA ALA A 107 -9.16 -21.62 -2.29
C ALA A 107 -9.47 -23.12 -2.21
N ARG A 108 -10.47 -23.51 -1.39
CA ARG A 108 -11.00 -24.88 -1.30
C ARG A 108 -11.94 -25.26 -2.44
N GLY A 109 -12.30 -24.30 -3.32
CA GLY A 109 -13.21 -24.52 -4.44
C GLY A 109 -14.70 -24.56 -4.07
N GLU A 110 -15.05 -24.18 -2.84
CA GLU A 110 -16.44 -24.16 -2.33
C GLU A 110 -17.27 -23.03 -2.96
N ILE A 111 -16.60 -21.95 -3.37
CA ILE A 111 -17.23 -20.83 -4.08
C ILE A 111 -16.45 -20.48 -5.34
N SER A 112 -17.15 -19.93 -6.32
CA SER A 112 -16.51 -19.40 -7.53
C SER A 112 -15.81 -18.07 -7.26
N LYS A 113 -14.85 -17.71 -8.11
CA LYS A 113 -14.19 -16.39 -8.05
C LYS A 113 -15.21 -15.25 -8.16
N ARG A 114 -16.26 -15.43 -8.96
CA ARG A 114 -17.35 -14.47 -9.12
C ARG A 114 -18.14 -14.29 -7.82
N ALA A 115 -18.48 -15.40 -7.16
CA ALA A 115 -19.16 -15.36 -5.87
C ALA A 115 -18.31 -14.64 -4.80
N ALA A 116 -17.02 -14.94 -4.72
CA ALA A 116 -16.10 -14.26 -3.79
C ALA A 116 -15.99 -12.76 -4.08
N LYS A 117 -15.90 -12.37 -5.35
CA LYS A 117 -15.86 -10.97 -5.80
C LYS A 117 -17.12 -10.22 -5.38
N ASP A 118 -18.28 -10.84 -5.59
CA ASP A 118 -19.57 -10.23 -5.30
C ASP A 118 -19.79 -10.12 -3.78
N GLU A 119 -19.47 -11.19 -3.02
CA GLU A 119 -19.56 -11.25 -1.56
C GLU A 119 -18.65 -10.20 -0.88
N LEU A 120 -17.41 -10.07 -1.33
CA LEU A 120 -16.46 -9.09 -0.79
C LEU A 120 -16.64 -7.68 -1.36
N THR A 121 -17.34 -7.59 -2.49
CA THR A 121 -17.52 -6.38 -3.30
C THR A 121 -16.20 -5.71 -3.70
N VAL A 122 -15.26 -6.52 -4.21
CA VAL A 122 -13.92 -6.09 -4.65
C VAL A 122 -13.69 -6.37 -6.14
N SER A 123 -12.54 -5.96 -6.69
CA SER A 123 -12.18 -6.27 -8.07
C SER A 123 -11.59 -7.68 -8.20
N ASP A 124 -11.62 -8.25 -9.40
CA ASP A 124 -10.97 -9.55 -9.68
C ASP A 124 -9.47 -9.54 -9.35
N THR A 125 -8.79 -8.44 -9.66
CA THR A 125 -7.38 -8.23 -9.31
C THR A 125 -7.17 -8.30 -7.80
N ARG A 126 -8.10 -7.76 -7.02
CA ARG A 126 -8.01 -7.78 -5.57
C ARG A 126 -8.23 -9.18 -5.01
N VAL A 127 -9.23 -9.91 -5.52
CA VAL A 127 -9.47 -11.33 -5.18
C VAL A 127 -8.22 -12.16 -5.46
N ASN A 128 -7.57 -11.96 -6.62
CA ASN A 128 -6.34 -12.67 -6.95
C ASN A 128 -5.21 -12.37 -5.96
N ALA A 129 -5.03 -11.12 -5.54
CA ALA A 129 -4.02 -10.74 -4.55
C ALA A 129 -4.32 -11.36 -3.16
N MET A 130 -5.58 -11.36 -2.73
CA MET A 130 -5.99 -12.03 -1.49
C MET A 130 -5.77 -13.55 -1.56
N LEU A 131 -6.08 -14.16 -2.70
CA LEU A 131 -5.91 -15.59 -2.92
C LEU A 131 -4.44 -16.00 -2.91
N ALA A 132 -3.56 -15.20 -3.53
CA ALA A 132 -2.11 -15.40 -3.46
C ALA A 132 -1.61 -15.35 -2.01
N HIS A 133 -2.21 -14.53 -1.16
CA HIS A 133 -1.91 -14.52 0.27
C HIS A 133 -2.34 -15.78 1.00
N VAL A 134 -3.59 -16.20 0.84
CA VAL A 134 -4.10 -17.42 1.48
C VAL A 134 -3.31 -18.66 1.04
N ARG A 135 -2.81 -18.67 -0.20
CA ARG A 135 -1.95 -19.76 -0.72
C ARG A 135 -0.49 -19.68 -0.26
N GLY A 136 -0.09 -18.62 0.43
CA GLY A 136 1.30 -18.39 0.84
C GLY A 136 2.23 -18.01 -0.32
N GLU A 137 1.70 -17.66 -1.49
CA GLU A 137 2.48 -17.25 -2.66
C GLU A 137 3.02 -15.82 -2.52
N ALA A 138 2.24 -14.92 -1.89
CA ALA A 138 2.64 -13.53 -1.68
C ALA A 138 1.90 -12.89 -0.48
N THR A 139 2.57 -12.06 0.32
CA THR A 139 1.88 -11.35 1.41
C THR A 139 0.95 -10.27 0.90
N ASP A 140 -0.28 -10.24 1.40
CA ASP A 140 -1.24 -9.20 1.05
C ASP A 140 -0.75 -7.80 1.51
N PRO A 141 -0.82 -6.76 0.66
CA PRO A 141 -0.37 -5.42 1.02
C PRO A 141 -1.06 -4.82 2.26
N THR A 142 -2.33 -5.15 2.50
CA THR A 142 -3.07 -4.66 3.68
C THR A 142 -2.60 -5.33 4.96
N ILE A 143 -2.32 -6.63 4.90
CA ILE A 143 -1.79 -7.40 6.02
C ILE A 143 -0.36 -6.92 6.33
N ALA A 144 0.50 -6.83 5.32
CA ALA A 144 1.86 -6.33 5.48
C ALA A 144 1.90 -4.94 6.14
N ARG A 145 0.94 -4.08 5.77
CA ARG A 145 0.76 -2.76 6.38
C ARG A 145 0.32 -2.85 7.84
N LYS A 146 -0.76 -3.59 8.14
CA LYS A 146 -1.27 -3.75 9.52
C LYS A 146 -0.18 -4.33 10.43
N THR A 147 0.58 -5.30 9.95
CA THR A 147 1.76 -5.83 10.65
C THR A 147 2.82 -4.75 10.91
N MET A 148 3.15 -3.92 9.91
CA MET A 148 4.12 -2.84 10.09
C MET A 148 3.60 -1.74 11.03
N ASP A 149 2.33 -1.36 10.93
CA ASP A 149 1.70 -0.38 11.81
C ASP A 149 1.73 -0.87 13.26
N ASN A 150 1.46 -2.16 13.50
CA ASN A 150 1.59 -2.78 14.83
C ASN A 150 3.03 -2.76 15.35
N LYS A 151 4.02 -3.05 14.49
CA LYS A 151 5.44 -2.97 14.87
C LYS A 151 5.87 -1.55 15.24
N LEU A 152 5.44 -0.57 14.45
CA LEU A 152 5.75 0.85 14.67
C LEU A 152 4.92 1.49 15.79
N ALA A 153 3.88 0.81 16.30
CA ALA A 153 3.15 1.26 17.48
C ALA A 153 4.02 1.19 18.75
N GLU A 154 5.04 0.32 18.75
CA GLU A 154 6.04 0.30 19.82
C GLU A 154 6.95 1.55 19.72
N PRO A 155 7.06 2.36 20.80
CA PRO A 155 7.85 3.59 20.76
C PRO A 155 9.32 3.38 20.38
N GLY A 156 9.94 2.29 20.84
CA GLY A 156 11.33 1.95 20.50
C GLY A 156 11.53 1.73 19.00
N ASN A 157 10.63 0.99 18.36
CA ASN A 157 10.66 0.74 16.92
C ASN A 157 10.36 2.01 16.12
N ALA A 158 9.45 2.86 16.60
CA ALA A 158 9.17 4.15 15.97
C ALA A 158 10.42 5.05 15.97
N GLU A 159 11.13 5.15 17.10
CA GLU A 159 12.37 5.92 17.19
C GLU A 159 13.49 5.34 16.31
N LEU A 160 13.62 4.02 16.26
CA LEU A 160 14.57 3.37 15.37
C LEU A 160 14.23 3.65 13.90
N TYR A 161 12.95 3.57 13.53
CA TYR A 161 12.49 3.84 12.18
C TYR A 161 12.72 5.31 11.76
N LYS A 162 12.61 6.28 12.68
CA LYS A 162 12.92 7.70 12.40
C LYS A 162 14.36 7.91 11.93
N LYS A 163 15.32 7.13 12.44
CA LYS A 163 16.75 7.22 12.04
C LYS A 163 16.97 6.89 10.55
N ARG A 164 15.99 6.25 9.91
CA ARG A 164 16.06 5.93 8.48
C ARG A 164 16.18 7.17 7.60
N SER A 165 15.51 8.28 7.97
CA SER A 165 15.53 9.52 7.18
C SER A 165 16.96 10.04 7.03
N SER A 166 17.64 10.28 8.15
CA SER A 166 19.01 10.78 8.18
C SER A 166 20.03 9.80 7.61
N THR A 167 19.74 8.50 7.63
CA THR A 167 20.65 7.47 7.09
C THR A 167 20.57 7.40 5.56
N ILE A 168 19.37 7.49 4.97
CA ILE A 168 19.18 7.23 3.53
C ILE A 168 19.19 8.51 2.66
N GLU A 169 18.79 9.65 3.22
CA GLU A 169 18.78 10.92 2.48
C GLU A 169 20.17 11.30 1.94
N PRO A 170 21.28 11.17 2.71
CA PRO A 170 22.61 11.46 2.19
C PRO A 170 23.01 10.54 1.02
N VAL A 171 22.57 9.27 1.04
CA VAL A 171 22.85 8.33 -0.06
C VAL A 171 22.17 8.79 -1.34
N PHE A 172 20.88 9.11 -1.29
CA PHE A 172 20.17 9.66 -2.46
C PHE A 172 20.71 11.03 -2.88
N GLY A 173 21.09 11.86 -1.91
CA GLY A 173 21.76 13.14 -2.15
C GLY A 173 23.03 12.95 -2.97
N ASN A 174 23.90 12.05 -2.54
CA ASN A 174 25.15 11.72 -3.23
C ASN A 174 24.89 11.19 -4.64
N ILE A 175 24.00 10.20 -4.79
CA ILE A 175 23.68 9.60 -6.09
C ILE A 175 23.12 10.64 -7.08
N LYS A 176 22.19 11.49 -6.63
CA LYS A 176 21.46 12.42 -7.51
C LYS A 176 22.18 13.74 -7.75
N HIS A 177 22.87 14.28 -6.76
CA HIS A 177 23.50 15.61 -6.84
C HIS A 177 24.98 15.52 -7.15
N ASN A 178 25.74 14.69 -6.42
CA ASN A 178 27.19 14.60 -6.59
C ASN A 178 27.55 13.70 -7.79
N LEU A 179 26.94 12.52 -7.88
CA LEU A 179 27.15 11.57 -8.99
C LEU A 179 26.27 11.84 -10.20
N ARG A 180 25.31 12.79 -10.10
CA ARG A 180 24.45 13.28 -11.18
C ARG A 180 23.54 12.23 -11.84
N PHE A 181 23.31 11.07 -11.21
CA PHE A 181 22.36 10.06 -11.69
C PHE A 181 20.92 10.48 -11.37
N ARG A 182 20.29 11.25 -12.26
CA ARG A 182 18.91 11.76 -12.08
C ARG A 182 17.85 11.03 -12.89
N ARG A 183 18.25 10.26 -13.89
CA ARG A 183 17.36 9.51 -14.79
C ARG A 183 18.03 8.20 -15.16
N PHE A 184 17.23 7.17 -15.41
CA PHE A 184 17.70 5.92 -15.98
C PHE A 184 17.88 6.08 -17.50
N ALA A 185 18.96 5.53 -18.02
CA ALA A 185 19.24 5.48 -19.45
C ALA A 185 18.58 4.26 -20.12
N ARG A 186 18.38 3.17 -19.38
CA ARG A 186 17.77 1.94 -19.88
C ARG A 186 16.25 1.96 -19.75
N ARG A 187 15.59 1.19 -20.61
CA ARG A 187 14.15 0.91 -20.56
C ARG A 187 13.92 -0.56 -20.26
N SER A 188 12.77 -0.90 -19.70
CA SER A 188 12.40 -2.19 -19.07
C SER A 188 12.89 -2.36 -17.63
N LEU A 189 12.09 -3.03 -16.81
CA LEU A 189 12.38 -3.28 -15.40
C LEU A 189 13.71 -4.04 -15.18
N PRO A 190 14.01 -5.14 -15.91
CA PRO A 190 15.27 -5.86 -15.72
C PRO A 190 16.51 -5.01 -16.05
N ALA A 191 16.45 -4.20 -17.10
CA ALA A 191 17.58 -3.36 -17.51
C ALA A 191 17.78 -2.18 -16.53
N VAL A 192 16.69 -1.56 -16.08
CA VAL A 192 16.73 -0.51 -15.04
C VAL A 192 17.26 -1.06 -13.72
N HIS A 193 16.89 -2.28 -13.33
CA HIS A 193 17.48 -2.93 -12.15
C HIS A 193 18.99 -3.13 -12.27
N SER A 194 19.47 -3.50 -13.45
CA SER A 194 20.91 -3.68 -13.69
C SER A 194 21.66 -2.35 -13.62
N GLU A 195 21.10 -1.30 -14.21
CA GLU A 195 21.62 0.07 -14.12
C GLU A 195 21.65 0.56 -12.67
N TRP A 196 20.58 0.34 -11.91
CA TRP A 196 20.50 0.70 -10.50
C TRP A 196 21.57 0.00 -9.65
N ARG A 197 21.79 -1.31 -9.86
CA ARG A 197 22.85 -2.06 -9.18
C ARG A 197 24.23 -1.49 -9.46
N LEU A 198 24.50 -1.10 -10.72
CA LEU A 198 25.77 -0.47 -11.08
C LEU A 198 25.95 0.88 -10.36
N ILE A 199 24.93 1.73 -10.35
CA ILE A 199 24.95 3.01 -9.63
C ILE A 199 25.24 2.79 -8.14
N CYS A 200 24.58 1.83 -7.51
CA CYS A 200 24.78 1.49 -6.10
C CYS A 200 26.20 0.95 -5.84
N THR A 201 26.72 0.13 -6.75
CA THR A 201 28.10 -0.39 -6.67
C THR A 201 29.10 0.76 -6.67
N VAL A 202 28.98 1.69 -7.61
CA VAL A 202 29.85 2.89 -7.68
C VAL A 202 29.75 3.70 -6.40
N HIS A 203 28.54 3.94 -5.88
CA HIS A 203 28.35 4.64 -4.61
C HIS A 203 29.09 3.96 -3.44
N ASN A 204 28.97 2.63 -3.32
CA ASN A 204 29.59 1.87 -2.24
C ASN A 204 31.11 1.79 -2.38
N LEU A 205 31.64 1.66 -3.59
CA LEU A 205 33.08 1.70 -3.86
C LEU A 205 33.70 3.04 -3.44
N LEU A 206 33.04 4.16 -3.75
CA LEU A 206 33.51 5.48 -3.32
C LEU A 206 33.52 5.63 -1.80
N LYS A 207 32.53 5.06 -1.10
CA LYS A 207 32.53 5.03 0.38
C LYS A 207 33.69 4.22 0.94
N LEU A 208 33.96 3.04 0.38
CA LEU A 208 35.06 2.18 0.80
C LEU A 208 36.41 2.83 0.56
N GLN A 209 36.58 3.47 -0.60
CA GLN A 209 37.79 4.23 -0.91
C GLN A 209 38.02 5.33 0.14
N GLN A 210 36.99 6.11 0.47
CA GLN A 210 37.10 7.16 1.47
C GLN A 210 37.41 6.60 2.86
N ALA A 211 36.81 5.47 3.23
CA ALA A 211 37.07 4.81 4.51
C ALA A 211 38.48 4.20 4.60
N ALA A 212 39.04 3.73 3.48
CA ALA A 212 40.40 3.19 3.43
C ALA A 212 41.49 4.28 3.43
N GLN A 213 41.12 5.52 3.11
CA GLN A 213 42.00 6.69 3.15
C GLN A 213 41.96 7.44 4.49
N ALA A 214 41.03 7.07 5.37
CA ALA A 214 40.88 7.61 6.73
C ALA A 214 41.60 6.72 7.74
#